data_AF-A0A961NNY5-F1
#
_entry.id   AF-A0A961NNY5-F1
#
_cell.length_a   1.000
_cell.length_b   1.000
_cell.length_c   1.000
_cell.angle_alpha   90.00
_cell.angle_beta   90.00
_cell.angle_gamma   90.00
#
_symmetry.space_group_name_H-M   'P 1'
#
loop_
_entity.id
_entity.type
_entity.pdbx_description
1 polymer ?
#
loop_
_entity_poly.entity_id
_entity_poly.type
_entity_poly.pdbx_seq_one_letter_code
_entity_poly.pdbx_strand_id
1 'polypeptide(L)' 'MSRVGNAAITVPGGVEIKVQDKAILVKGPLGEMKSPLPEGVEL' A
#
# COMPACT_ATOMS: atom_id res chain seq x y z
N MET A 1 2.42 -19.25 10.88
CA MET A 1 1.64 -18.01 10.60
C MET A 1 2.55 -16.81 10.83
N SER A 2 2.74 -15.98 9.81
CA SER A 2 3.58 -14.77 9.93
C SER A 2 2.86 -13.73 10.78
N ARG A 3 3.56 -13.16 11.77
CA ARG A 3 3.03 -12.11 12.66
C ARG A 3 2.90 -10.77 11.95
N VAL A 4 3.74 -10.52 10.94
CA VAL A 4 3.82 -9.24 10.21
C VAL A 4 2.78 -9.17 9.09
N GLY A 5 2.62 -10.23 8.30
CA GLY A 5 1.66 -10.25 7.19
C GLY A 5 0.19 -10.25 7.63
N ASN A 6 -0.10 -10.68 8.87
CA ASN A 6 -1.46 -10.67 9.43
C ASN A 6 -1.77 -9.39 10.24
N ALA A 7 -0.82 -8.48 10.36
CA ALA A 7 -1.04 -7.21 11.05
C ALA A 7 -1.73 -6.23 10.09
N ALA A 8 -3.00 -5.91 10.35
CA ALA A 8 -3.71 -4.88 9.60
C ALA A 8 -3.04 -3.52 9.81
N ILE A 9 -2.76 -2.81 8.71
CA ILE A 9 -2.13 -1.49 8.74
C ILE A 9 -3.22 -0.43 8.66
N THR A 10 -3.30 0.44 9.66
CA THR A 10 -4.26 1.54 9.69
C THR A 10 -3.82 2.65 8.74
N VAL A 11 -4.63 2.95 7.73
CA VAL A 11 -4.37 4.06 6.80
C VAL A 11 -4.85 5.37 7.44
N PRO A 12 -3.97 6.35 7.68
CA PRO A 12 -4.38 7.62 8.26
C PRO A 12 -5.27 8.42 7.30
N GLY A 13 -6.20 9.19 7.86
CA GLY A 13 -7.12 10.03 7.07
C GLY A 13 -6.39 11.06 6.21
N GLY A 14 -6.84 11.24 4.97
CA GLY A 14 -6.20 12.14 4.00
C GLY A 14 -5.19 11.46 3.08
N VAL A 15 -5.11 10.12 3.11
CA VAL A 15 -4.29 9.32 2.20
C VAL A 15 -5.19 8.51 1.25
N GLU A 16 -5.05 8.73 -0.05
CA GLU A 16 -5.72 7.97 -1.10
C GLU A 16 -4.76 6.90 -1.66
N ILE A 17 -5.16 5.64 -1.59
CA ILE A 17 -4.37 4.51 -2.07
C ILE A 17 -4.99 4.00 -3.36
N LYS A 18 -4.22 3.98 -4.45
CA LYS A 18 -4.59 3.31 -5.70
C LYS A 18 -3.69 2.10 -5.89
N VAL A 19 -4.30 0.94 -5.94
CA VAL A 19 -3.62 -0.31 -6.24
C VAL A 19 -3.73 -0.56 -7.75
N GLN A 20 -2.60 -0.73 -8.42
CA GLN A 20 -2.50 -1.22 -9.78
C GLN A 20 -1.76 -2.57 -9.75
N ASP A 21 -2.00 -3.43 -10.74
CA ASP A 21 -1.52 -4.83 -10.78
C ASP A 21 -0.04 -5.04 -10.44
N LYS A 22 0.81 -4.02 -10.64
CA LYS A 22 2.25 -4.08 -10.39
C LYS A 22 2.79 -2.96 -9.49
N ALA A 23 1.93 -2.07 -9.00
CA ALA A 23 2.35 -0.91 -8.24
C ALA A 23 1.24 -0.33 -7.37
N ILE A 24 1.60 0.15 -6.19
CA ILE A 24 0.73 0.91 -5.31
C ILE A 24 1.10 2.39 -5.46
N LEU A 25 0.10 3.22 -5.75
CA LEU A 25 0.20 4.67 -5.64
C LEU A 25 -0.45 5.12 -4.35
N VAL A 26 0.30 5.87 -3.55
CA VAL A 26 -0.16 6.46 -2.29
C VAL A 26 -0.14 7.97 -2.46
N LYS A 27 -1.29 8.61 -2.50
CA LYS A 27 -1.42 10.06 -2.52
C LYS A 27 -1.71 10.55 -1.11
N GLY A 28 -0.79 11.30 -0.52
CA GLY A 28 -0.97 11.93 0.77
C GLY A 28 -1.05 13.45 0.65
N PRO A 29 -1.21 14.14 1.80
CA PRO A 29 -1.28 15.61 1.84
C PRO A 29 0.01 16.30 1.39
N LEU A 30 1.14 15.59 1.39
CA LEU A 30 2.46 16.11 1.04
C LEU A 30 2.96 15.69 -0.36
N GLY A 31 2.18 14.90 -1.10
CA GLY A 31 2.56 14.43 -2.44
C GLY A 31 2.10 13.00 -2.74
N GLU A 32 2.50 12.50 -3.91
CA GLU A 32 2.21 11.13 -4.35
C GLU A 32 3.49 10.28 -4.35
N MET A 33 3.37 9.05 -3.86
CA MET A 33 4.43 8.06 -3.81
C MET A 33 4.00 6.81 -4.58
N LYS A 34 4.86 6.33 -5.49
CA LYS A 34 4.63 5.09 -6.23
C LYS A 34 5.63 4.05 -5.76
N SER A 35 5.11 2.94 -5.23
CA SER A 35 5.93 1.78 -4.84
C SER A 35 5.57 0.58 -5.70
N PRO A 36 6.55 -0.12 -6.32
CA PRO A 36 6.27 -1.37 -7.01
C PRO A 36 5.81 -2.44 -6.02
N LEU A 37 4.90 -3.32 -6.48
CA LEU A 37 4.45 -4.46 -5.71
C LEU A 37 5.48 -5.61 -5.89
N PRO A 38 6.01 -6.20 -4.81
CA PRO A 38 6.92 -7.34 -4.93
C PRO A 38 6.19 -8.58 -5.47
N GLU A 39 6.90 -9.39 -6.26
CA GLU A 39 6.34 -10.62 -6.84
C GLU A 39 5.97 -11.62 -5.74
N GLY A 40 4.75 -12.16 -5.80
CA GLY A 40 4.20 -13.09 -4.79
C GLY A 40 3.26 -12.46 -3.76
N VAL A 41 2.90 -11.18 -3.92
CA VAL A 41 1.85 -10.51 -3.13
C VAL A 41 0.60 -10.36 -3.98
N GLU A 42 -0.50 -11.00 -3.55
CA GLU A 42 -1.84 -10.88 -4.13
C GLU A 42 -2.74 -10.12 -3.14
N LEU A 43 -3.63 -9.25 -3.63
CA LEU A 43 -4.59 -8.49 -2.81
C LEU A 43 -5.90 -9.24 -2.60
#